data_AF-A0A447QX75-F1
#
_entry.id   AF-A0A447QX75-F1
#
_cell.length_a   1.000
_cell.length_b   1.000
_cell.length_c   1.000
_cell.angle_alpha   90.00
_cell.angle_beta   90.00
_cell.angle_gamma   90.00
#
_symmetry.space_group_name_H-M   'P 1'
#
loop_
_entity.id
_entity.type
_entity.pdbx_description
1 polymer ?
#
loop_
_entity_poly.entity_id
_entity_poly.type
_entity_poly.pdbx_seq_one_letter_code
_entity_poly.pdbx_strand_id
1 'polypeptide(L)'
;MLPIDRLSLAQLPNLNAQHGGVLYARKNMVCAGYQGGGLTTDQMEMAVFDYLLFGDVAFLKVRNGWGRVVALAPLPSLYLRRNKQLDFIVLQEGDPLVYSPSDIVFLRMHDPRQQIYGLPDYIGGIHSALLNSEATIFRRRYYHNGAHMGFIMYASDPNMSVEAEESIRKKIESGNGLGNFRNMFISIPKGTPDGIKIIPVGDIQQKDEFSNVKNISAQDVLTAHRFPAGLAGIIPQNATGLGDPDKARATYGRDEVTPVRRKIMQAVNSDPEIPPSLHLNFTLEDVKNTASAPSDEK
;
A
#
# COMPACT_ATOMS: atom_id res chain seq x y z
N MET A 1 -20.21 -2.87 10.17
CA MET A 1 -18.85 -2.39 10.50
C MET A 1 -18.00 -2.56 9.25
N LEU A 2 -17.10 -1.61 8.95
CA LEU A 2 -16.13 -1.81 7.86
C LEU A 2 -15.19 -2.98 8.22
N PRO A 3 -14.72 -3.77 7.24
CA PRO A 3 -13.82 -4.87 7.52
C PRO A 3 -12.45 -4.36 8.03
N ILE A 4 -11.97 -3.26 7.47
CA ILE A 4 -10.72 -2.58 7.80
C ILE A 4 -10.97 -1.06 7.75
N ASP A 5 -10.25 -0.29 8.56
CA ASP A 5 -10.27 1.16 8.47
C ASP A 5 -9.76 1.65 7.09
N ARG A 6 -10.66 2.28 6.33
CA ARG A 6 -10.36 2.73 4.97
C ARG A 6 -9.36 3.89 4.94
N LEU A 7 -9.31 4.74 5.97
CA LEU A 7 -8.35 5.83 6.00
C LEU A 7 -6.92 5.29 6.09
N SER A 8 -6.70 4.29 6.95
CA SER A 8 -5.42 3.58 7.06
C SER A 8 -5.03 2.92 5.73
N LEU A 9 -5.97 2.27 5.03
CA LEU A 9 -5.71 1.71 3.70
C LEU A 9 -5.32 2.79 2.69
N ALA A 10 -5.99 3.95 2.69
CA ALA A 10 -5.68 5.06 1.78
C ALA A 10 -4.29 5.65 1.96
N GLN A 11 -3.74 5.61 3.18
CA GLN A 11 -2.41 6.12 3.48
C GLN A 11 -1.30 5.13 3.13
N LEU A 12 -1.58 3.82 3.20
CA LEU A 12 -0.58 2.76 3.07
C LEU A 12 0.25 2.82 1.76
N PRO A 13 -0.32 3.12 0.58
CA PRO A 13 0.44 3.28 -0.67
C PRO A 13 1.52 4.37 -0.60
N ASN A 14 1.32 5.40 0.22
CA ASN A 14 2.26 6.52 0.38
C ASN A 14 3.35 6.21 1.42
N LEU A 15 3.14 5.19 2.27
CA LEU A 15 4.09 4.82 3.32
C LEU A 15 5.12 3.80 2.82
N ASN A 16 4.72 2.89 1.93
CA ASN A 16 5.57 1.81 1.45
C ASN A 16 5.80 1.85 -0.08
N ALA A 17 7.07 1.90 -0.49
CA ALA A 17 7.46 2.02 -1.88
C ALA A 17 7.01 0.82 -2.75
N GLN A 18 7.12 -0.42 -2.24
CA GLN A 18 6.72 -1.61 -2.97
C GLN A 18 5.19 -1.68 -3.12
N HIS A 19 4.45 -1.51 -2.02
CA HIS A 19 3.00 -1.59 -1.99
C HIS A 19 2.36 -0.54 -2.89
N GLY A 20 2.79 0.73 -2.76
CA GLY A 20 2.34 1.81 -3.62
C GLY A 20 2.67 1.55 -5.08
N GLY A 21 3.93 1.24 -5.38
CA GLY A 21 4.38 0.94 -6.74
C GLY A 21 3.56 -0.16 -7.42
N VAL A 22 3.29 -1.26 -6.70
CA VAL A 22 2.47 -2.37 -7.21
C VAL A 22 1.02 -1.96 -7.46
N LEU A 23 0.38 -1.22 -6.55
CA LEU A 23 -0.99 -0.77 -6.74
C LEU A 23 -1.14 0.15 -7.97
N TYR A 24 -0.24 1.12 -8.12
CA TYR A 24 -0.23 2.00 -9.30
C TYR A 24 0.07 1.22 -10.59
N ALA A 25 0.99 0.26 -10.55
CA ALA A 25 1.28 -0.60 -11.70
C ALA A 25 0.08 -1.46 -12.08
N ARG A 26 -0.57 -2.14 -11.13
CA ARG A 26 -1.79 -2.94 -11.36
C ARG A 26 -2.90 -2.08 -11.97
N LYS A 27 -3.15 -0.89 -11.41
CA LYS A 27 -4.12 0.07 -11.96
C LYS A 27 -3.80 0.42 -13.41
N ASN A 28 -2.56 0.82 -13.70
CA ASN A 28 -2.13 1.14 -15.06
C ASN A 28 -2.31 -0.06 -16.00
N MET A 29 -1.97 -1.27 -15.56
CA MET A 29 -2.11 -2.48 -16.38
C MET A 29 -3.58 -2.77 -16.71
N VAL A 30 -4.50 -2.64 -15.75
CA VAL A 30 -5.94 -2.81 -16.00
C VAL A 30 -6.45 -1.72 -16.96
N CYS A 31 -6.15 -0.46 -16.69
CA CYS A 31 -6.65 0.68 -17.47
C CYS A 31 -6.01 0.81 -18.85
N ALA A 32 -4.82 0.24 -19.08
CA ALA A 32 -4.19 0.22 -20.40
C ALA A 32 -5.04 -0.46 -21.49
N GLY A 33 -5.98 -1.33 -21.09
CA GLY A 33 -6.93 -1.95 -22.00
C GLY A 33 -8.26 -1.22 -22.15
N TYR A 34 -8.48 -0.09 -21.47
CA TYR A 34 -9.77 0.58 -21.50
C TYR A 34 -9.99 1.26 -22.86
N GLN A 35 -11.10 0.93 -23.53
CA GLN A 35 -11.44 1.43 -24.87
C GLN A 35 -12.49 2.55 -24.85
N GLY A 36 -13.08 2.83 -23.68
CA GLY A 36 -14.12 3.83 -23.50
C GLY A 36 -15.48 3.24 -23.13
N GLY A 37 -16.50 4.10 -23.10
CA GLY A 37 -17.84 3.77 -22.63
C GLY A 37 -18.45 4.90 -21.82
N GLY A 38 -19.23 4.53 -20.80
CA GLY A 38 -19.88 5.50 -19.90
C GLY A 38 -18.98 6.25 -18.93
N LEU A 39 -17.65 6.06 -18.99
CA LEU A 39 -16.66 6.71 -18.13
C LEU A 39 -15.50 7.28 -18.94
N THR A 40 -14.91 8.36 -18.44
CA THR A 40 -13.61 8.85 -18.92
C THR A 40 -12.47 7.95 -18.44
N THR A 41 -11.30 8.06 -19.06
CA THR A 41 -10.10 7.33 -18.63
C THR A 41 -9.76 7.64 -17.16
N ASP A 42 -9.83 8.90 -16.74
CA ASP A 42 -9.51 9.30 -15.36
C ASP A 42 -10.51 8.70 -14.35
N GLN A 43 -11.80 8.71 -14.67
CA GLN A 43 -12.82 8.06 -13.84
C GLN A 43 -12.60 6.55 -13.75
N MET A 44 -12.19 5.92 -14.85
CA MET A 44 -11.86 4.50 -14.85
C MET A 44 -10.63 4.19 -14.00
N GLU A 45 -9.58 5.01 -14.11
CA GLU A 45 -8.38 4.89 -13.28
C GLU A 45 -8.69 5.03 -11.79
N MET A 46 -9.52 6.01 -11.42
CA MET A 46 -9.99 6.17 -10.04
C MET A 46 -10.76 4.92 -9.58
N ALA A 47 -11.70 4.43 -10.39
CA ALA A 47 -12.52 3.28 -10.03
C ALA A 47 -11.70 1.99 -9.84
N VAL A 48 -10.75 1.74 -10.74
CA VAL A 48 -9.84 0.60 -10.66
C VAL A 48 -8.93 0.73 -9.45
N PHE A 49 -8.39 1.91 -9.17
CA PHE A 49 -7.55 2.12 -8.00
C PHE A 49 -8.31 1.86 -6.70
N ASP A 50 -9.53 2.41 -6.56
CA ASP A 50 -10.40 2.17 -5.41
C ASP A 50 -10.74 0.68 -5.26
N TYR A 51 -11.06 -0.01 -6.35
CA TYR A 51 -11.32 -1.45 -6.33
C TYR A 51 -10.11 -2.26 -5.84
N LEU A 52 -8.90 -1.94 -6.32
CA LEU A 52 -7.68 -2.63 -5.91
C LEU A 52 -7.27 -2.31 -4.48
N LEU A 53 -7.50 -1.07 -4.03
CA LEU A 53 -7.09 -0.56 -2.73
C LEU A 53 -8.06 -0.94 -1.60
N PHE A 54 -9.36 -0.73 -1.80
CA PHE A 54 -10.39 -0.98 -0.78
C PHE A 54 -11.07 -2.34 -0.95
N GLY A 55 -10.84 -3.02 -2.06
CA GLY A 55 -11.53 -4.27 -2.42
C GLY A 55 -12.93 -4.05 -2.98
N ASP A 56 -13.39 -2.80 -3.09
CA ASP A 56 -14.68 -2.47 -3.70
C ASP A 56 -14.73 -1.08 -4.34
N VAL A 57 -15.68 -0.91 -5.25
CA VAL A 57 -16.03 0.35 -5.90
C VAL A 57 -17.50 0.34 -6.29
N ALA A 58 -18.16 1.49 -6.16
CA ALA A 58 -19.55 1.70 -6.58
C ALA A 58 -19.62 2.59 -7.82
N PHE A 59 -20.42 2.20 -8.81
CA PHE A 59 -20.78 3.04 -9.94
C PHE A 59 -22.23 3.50 -9.79
N LEU A 60 -22.44 4.81 -9.69
CA LEU A 60 -23.75 5.44 -9.67
C LEU A 60 -24.32 5.51 -11.09
N LYS A 61 -25.56 5.03 -11.24
CA LYS A 61 -26.41 5.21 -12.41
C LYS A 61 -27.09 6.58 -12.31
N VAL A 62 -26.56 7.57 -13.00
CA VAL A 62 -27.15 8.92 -13.02
C VAL A 62 -28.39 8.90 -13.91
N ARG A 63 -29.54 9.25 -13.34
CA ARG A 63 -30.83 9.26 -14.06
C ARG A 63 -31.27 10.67 -14.40
N ASN A 64 -31.93 10.81 -15.54
CA ASN A 64 -32.63 12.05 -15.90
C ASN A 64 -34.02 12.12 -15.24
N GLY A 65 -34.75 13.23 -15.46
CA GLY A 65 -36.10 13.43 -14.90
C GLY A 65 -37.16 12.41 -15.35
N TRP A 66 -36.87 11.59 -16.37
CA TRP A 66 -37.72 10.49 -16.82
C TRP A 66 -37.26 9.12 -16.29
N GLY A 67 -36.29 9.08 -15.37
CA GLY A 67 -35.79 7.85 -14.74
C GLY A 67 -34.85 7.01 -15.61
N ARG A 68 -34.46 7.50 -16.79
CA ARG A 68 -33.52 6.81 -17.69
C ARG A 68 -32.08 7.08 -17.26
N VAL A 69 -31.24 6.05 -17.27
CA VAL A 69 -29.80 6.17 -17.01
C VAL A 69 -29.14 6.91 -18.18
N VAL A 70 -28.48 8.03 -17.89
CA VAL A 70 -27.83 8.91 -18.88
C VAL A 70 -26.33 9.00 -18.70
N ALA A 71 -25.80 8.68 -17.51
CA ALA A 71 -24.37 8.65 -17.24
C ALA A 71 -24.03 7.66 -16.12
N LEU A 72 -22.75 7.30 -16.03
CA LEU A 72 -22.18 6.57 -14.92
C LEU A 72 -21.21 7.47 -14.16
N ALA A 73 -21.14 7.33 -12.84
CA ALA A 73 -20.17 8.03 -12.02
C ALA A 73 -19.59 7.09 -10.95
N PRO A 74 -18.27 6.85 -10.92
CA PRO A 74 -17.65 6.14 -9.81
C PRO A 74 -17.76 6.97 -8.53
N LEU A 75 -18.16 6.33 -7.44
CA LEU A 75 -18.24 6.93 -6.11
C LEU A 75 -16.96 6.65 -5.33
N PRO A 76 -16.49 7.60 -4.48
CA PRO A 76 -15.25 7.46 -3.74
C PRO A 76 -15.39 6.41 -2.63
N SER A 77 -14.70 5.28 -2.77
CA SER A 77 -14.79 4.15 -1.85
C SER A 77 -14.34 4.51 -0.42
N LEU A 78 -13.42 5.45 -0.25
CA LEU A 78 -12.99 5.92 1.07
C LEU A 78 -14.16 6.40 1.94
N TYR A 79 -15.09 7.14 1.32
CA TYR A 79 -16.22 7.80 2.00
C TYR A 79 -17.53 7.01 1.92
N LEU A 80 -17.57 5.98 1.08
CA LEU A 80 -18.75 5.14 0.90
C LEU A 80 -19.04 4.30 2.16
N ARG A 81 -20.29 4.32 2.61
CA ARG A 81 -20.83 3.52 3.71
C ARG A 81 -22.14 2.87 3.29
N ARG A 82 -22.56 1.87 4.05
CA ARG A 82 -23.86 1.21 3.92
C ARG A 82 -24.62 1.28 5.24
N ASN A 83 -25.88 1.66 5.17
CA ASN A 83 -26.79 1.66 6.32
C ASN A 83 -27.41 0.26 6.54
N LYS A 84 -28.33 0.14 7.51
CA LYS A 84 -29.01 -1.12 7.82
C LYS A 84 -29.96 -1.58 6.71
N GLN A 85 -30.47 -0.62 5.93
CA GLN A 85 -31.33 -0.83 4.77
C GLN A 85 -30.54 -1.16 3.50
N LEU A 86 -29.21 -1.25 3.62
CA LEU A 86 -28.27 -1.56 2.53
C LEU A 86 -28.14 -0.46 1.47
N ASP A 87 -28.68 0.73 1.72
CA ASP A 87 -28.45 1.93 0.90
C ASP A 87 -26.98 2.33 0.96
N PHE A 88 -26.53 3.03 -0.08
CA PHE A 88 -25.19 3.56 -0.20
C PHE A 88 -25.17 5.02 0.26
N ILE A 89 -24.27 5.35 1.17
CA ILE A 89 -24.13 6.69 1.73
C ILE A 89 -22.71 7.18 1.49
N VAL A 90 -22.55 8.32 0.83
CA VAL A 90 -21.25 8.99 0.69
C VAL A 90 -21.13 10.06 1.76
N LEU A 91 -20.20 9.88 2.69
CA LEU A 91 -19.92 10.79 3.79
C LEU A 91 -18.73 11.68 3.45
N GLN A 92 -18.99 12.83 2.84
CA GLN A 92 -18.00 13.89 2.62
C GLN A 92 -18.37 15.14 3.42
N GLU A 93 -17.62 16.22 3.25
CA GLU A 93 -17.96 17.50 3.86
C GLU A 93 -19.30 18.01 3.31
N GLY A 94 -20.27 18.24 4.20
CA GLY A 94 -21.64 18.61 3.85
C GLY A 94 -22.68 17.53 4.18
N ASP A 95 -23.84 17.61 3.55
CA ASP A 95 -24.93 16.66 3.75
C ASP A 95 -24.61 15.29 3.13
N PRO A 96 -24.92 14.18 3.84
CA PRO A 96 -24.73 12.83 3.29
C PRO A 96 -25.51 12.62 1.99
N LEU A 97 -24.82 12.17 0.95
CA LEU A 97 -25.47 11.74 -0.29
C LEU A 97 -25.92 10.29 -0.13
N VAL A 98 -27.22 10.03 -0.24
CA VAL A 98 -27.82 8.71 -0.08
C VAL A 98 -28.33 8.20 -1.43
N TYR A 99 -27.94 6.98 -1.78
CA TYR A 99 -28.31 6.31 -3.02
C TYR A 99 -28.93 4.95 -2.74
N SER A 100 -30.02 4.65 -3.45
CA SER A 100 -30.68 3.36 -3.36
C SER A 100 -29.80 2.24 -3.94
N PRO A 101 -29.94 0.98 -3.49
CA PRO A 101 -29.26 -0.14 -4.11
C PRO A 101 -29.56 -0.28 -5.61
N SER A 102 -30.76 0.08 -6.05
CA SER A 102 -31.14 0.07 -7.47
C SER A 102 -30.40 1.10 -8.33
N ASP A 103 -29.78 2.12 -7.74
CA ASP A 103 -29.02 3.13 -8.48
C ASP A 103 -27.52 2.85 -8.53
N ILE A 104 -27.05 1.79 -7.86
CA ILE A 104 -25.63 1.48 -7.73
C ILE A 104 -25.30 0.13 -8.34
N VAL A 105 -24.31 0.10 -9.23
CA VAL A 105 -23.58 -1.12 -9.56
C VAL A 105 -22.40 -1.24 -8.62
N PHE A 106 -22.46 -2.19 -7.68
CA PHE A 106 -21.43 -2.36 -6.65
C PHE A 106 -20.50 -3.53 -6.95
N LEU A 107 -19.24 -3.22 -7.27
CA LEU A 107 -18.20 -4.20 -7.51
C LEU A 107 -17.43 -4.45 -6.21
N ARG A 108 -17.33 -5.71 -5.79
CA ARG A 108 -16.63 -6.08 -4.55
C ARG A 108 -15.85 -7.38 -4.68
N MET A 109 -14.70 -7.44 -4.02
CA MET A 109 -13.97 -8.66 -3.75
C MET A 109 -14.68 -9.45 -2.64
N HIS A 110 -14.55 -10.77 -2.64
CA HIS A 110 -15.23 -11.62 -1.67
C HIS A 110 -14.60 -11.47 -0.29
N ASP A 111 -15.41 -11.19 0.72
CA ASP A 111 -15.05 -11.28 2.14
C ASP A 111 -15.82 -12.46 2.74
N PRO A 112 -15.14 -13.50 3.25
CA PRO A 112 -15.84 -14.65 3.85
C PRO A 112 -16.55 -14.29 5.17
N ARG A 113 -16.23 -13.15 5.79
CA ARG A 113 -16.76 -12.76 7.11
C ARG A 113 -18.06 -11.95 7.00
N GLN A 114 -18.33 -11.34 5.85
CA GLN A 114 -19.44 -10.40 5.67
C GLN A 114 -19.77 -10.17 4.19
N GLN A 115 -20.98 -9.70 3.91
CA GLN A 115 -21.47 -9.51 2.54
C GLN A 115 -21.73 -8.04 2.17
N ILE A 116 -21.31 -7.10 3.01
CA ILE A 116 -21.66 -5.68 2.91
C ILE A 116 -20.64 -4.91 2.06
N TYR A 117 -19.34 -5.15 2.28
CA TYR A 117 -18.21 -4.53 1.59
C TYR A 117 -17.30 -5.57 0.94
N GLY A 118 -16.37 -5.11 0.12
CA GLY A 118 -15.23 -5.89 -0.34
C GLY A 118 -14.09 -5.92 0.65
N LEU A 119 -13.19 -6.88 0.44
CA LEU A 119 -11.94 -7.03 1.17
C LEU A 119 -10.80 -7.16 0.15
N PRO A 120 -9.81 -6.26 0.14
CA PRO A 120 -8.75 -6.30 -0.86
C PRO A 120 -7.88 -7.55 -0.67
N ASP A 121 -7.34 -8.07 -1.77
CA ASP A 121 -6.60 -9.35 -1.79
C ASP A 121 -5.24 -9.30 -1.09
N TYR A 122 -4.66 -8.11 -0.93
CA TYR A 122 -3.32 -7.92 -0.37
C TYR A 122 -3.28 -7.82 1.16
N ILE A 123 -4.41 -7.93 1.86
CA ILE A 123 -4.50 -7.66 3.31
C ILE A 123 -3.49 -8.43 4.16
N GLY A 124 -3.08 -9.63 3.74
CA GLY A 124 -2.05 -10.42 4.42
C GLY A 124 -0.68 -9.77 4.45
N GLY A 125 -0.38 -8.87 3.50
CA GLY A 125 0.89 -8.15 3.40
C GLY A 125 0.94 -6.81 4.13
N ILE A 126 -0.14 -6.37 4.81
CA ILE A 126 -0.19 -5.05 5.46
C ILE A 126 0.91 -4.91 6.53
N HIS A 127 1.08 -5.92 7.39
CA HIS A 127 2.11 -5.88 8.43
C HIS A 127 3.52 -5.86 7.83
N SER A 128 3.76 -6.58 6.73
CA SER A 128 5.04 -6.51 6.03
C SER A 128 5.26 -5.13 5.41
N ALA A 129 4.24 -4.50 4.80
CA ALA A 129 4.33 -3.13 4.28
C ALA A 129 4.65 -2.11 5.39
N LEU A 130 3.98 -2.21 6.54
CA LEU A 130 4.23 -1.33 7.69
C LEU A 130 5.63 -1.55 8.26
N LEU A 131 6.03 -2.79 8.53
CA LEU A 131 7.36 -3.12 9.02
C LEU A 131 8.47 -2.62 8.08
N ASN A 132 8.27 -2.79 6.77
CA ASN A 132 9.19 -2.32 5.75
C ASN A 132 9.33 -0.78 5.75
N SER A 133 8.22 -0.07 6.01
CA SER A 133 8.16 1.39 6.09
C SER A 133 8.85 1.90 7.35
N GLU A 134 8.57 1.28 8.50
CA GLU A 134 9.22 1.59 9.78
C GLU A 134 10.73 1.37 9.70
N ALA A 135 11.20 0.30 9.05
CA ALA A 135 12.62 0.08 8.82
C ALA A 135 13.27 1.20 7.99
N THR A 136 12.56 1.77 7.01
CA THR A 136 13.03 2.96 6.27
C THR A 136 13.09 4.20 7.16
N ILE A 137 12.04 4.47 7.93
CA ILE A 137 11.96 5.63 8.83
C ILE A 137 13.05 5.55 9.90
N PHE A 138 13.25 4.37 10.48
CA PHE A 138 14.31 4.09 11.44
C PHE A 138 15.68 4.42 10.85
N ARG A 139 16.01 3.89 9.66
CA ARG A 139 17.29 4.18 8.98
C ARG A 139 17.47 5.67 8.70
N ARG A 140 16.41 6.35 8.23
CA ARG A 140 16.46 7.81 8.00
C ARG A 140 16.79 8.56 9.29
N ARG A 141 16.14 8.21 10.41
CA ARG A 141 16.41 8.82 11.73
C ARG A 141 17.81 8.47 12.24
N TYR A 142 18.26 7.24 12.05
CA TYR A 142 19.60 6.77 12.44
C TYR A 142 20.69 7.58 11.74
N TYR A 143 20.62 7.74 10.42
CA TYR A 143 21.60 8.54 9.67
C TYR A 143 21.48 10.03 9.96
N HIS A 144 20.27 10.55 10.18
CA HIS A 144 20.08 11.93 10.63
C HIS A 144 20.73 12.20 11.99
N ASN A 145 20.79 11.20 12.87
CA ASN A 145 21.45 11.27 14.18
C ASN A 145 22.94 10.87 14.14
N GLY A 146 23.61 11.03 13.00
CA GLY A 146 25.05 10.76 12.89
C GLY A 146 25.42 9.28 12.95
N ALA A 147 24.53 8.39 12.49
CA ALA A 147 24.69 6.94 12.55
C ALA A 147 24.90 6.41 13.97
N HIS A 148 24.11 6.92 14.92
CA HIS A 148 24.14 6.50 16.31
C HIS A 148 22.72 6.37 16.88
N MET A 149 22.47 5.32 17.67
CA MET A 149 21.16 5.01 18.25
C MET A 149 20.94 5.60 19.65
N GLY A 150 21.90 6.39 20.12
CA GLY A 150 21.96 6.94 21.47
C GLY A 150 22.86 6.12 22.39
N PHE A 151 23.27 6.71 23.50
CA PHE A 151 24.15 6.06 24.49
C PHE A 151 23.64 6.28 25.92
N ILE A 152 24.02 5.38 26.81
CA ILE A 152 23.96 5.57 28.25
C ILE A 152 25.34 6.03 28.70
N MET A 153 25.45 7.27 29.17
CA MET A 153 26.65 7.77 29.84
C MET A 153 26.53 7.48 31.32
N TYR A 154 27.43 6.64 31.79
CA TYR A 154 27.63 6.27 33.17
C TYR A 154 28.76 7.11 33.75
N ALA A 155 28.53 7.73 34.91
CA ALA A 155 29.57 8.43 35.66
C ALA A 155 29.62 7.89 37.10
N SER A 156 30.83 7.58 37.58
CA SER A 156 31.09 7.06 38.92
C SER A 156 32.12 7.88 39.71
N ASP A 157 32.66 8.96 39.13
CA ASP A 157 33.71 9.77 39.75
C ASP A 157 33.21 10.47 41.03
N PRO A 158 33.74 10.11 42.21
CA PRO A 158 33.34 10.72 43.48
C PRO A 158 33.79 12.17 43.64
N ASN A 159 34.67 12.68 42.78
CA ASN A 159 35.16 14.06 42.79
C ASN A 159 34.40 14.99 41.84
N MET A 160 33.38 14.50 41.12
CA MET A 160 32.61 15.33 40.20
C MET A 160 31.67 16.28 40.97
N SER A 161 31.72 17.58 40.64
CA SER A 161 30.85 18.56 41.30
C SER A 161 29.41 18.46 40.81
N VAL A 162 28.47 18.91 41.65
CA VAL A 162 27.04 18.94 41.31
C VAL A 162 26.79 19.82 40.08
N GLU A 163 27.50 20.95 39.94
CA GLU A 163 27.36 21.82 38.76
C GLU A 163 27.89 21.15 37.48
N ALA A 164 28.96 20.37 37.58
CA ALA A 164 29.50 19.62 36.45
C ALA A 164 28.52 18.52 36.01
N GLU A 165 27.91 17.79 36.95
CA GLU A 165 26.89 16.79 36.65
C GLU A 165 25.66 17.41 35.95
N GLU A 166 25.15 18.52 36.50
CA GLU A 166 23.99 19.24 35.95
C GLU A 166 24.28 19.78 34.53
N SER A 167 25.51 20.28 34.30
CA SER A 167 25.99 20.76 33.01
C SER A 167 26.09 19.64 31.97
N ILE A 168 26.61 18.48 32.37
CA ILE A 168 26.70 17.28 31.51
C ILE A 168 25.29 16.77 31.17
N ARG A 169 24.41 16.65 32.16
CA ARG A 169 23.02 16.24 31.97
C ARG A 169 22.30 17.15 30.97
N LYS A 170 22.38 18.48 31.17
CA LYS A 170 21.77 19.46 30.25
C LYS A 170 22.34 19.35 28.84
N LYS A 171 23.65 19.16 28.67
CA LYS A 171 24.27 18.98 27.36
C LYS A 171 23.78 17.70 26.67
N ILE A 172 23.67 16.59 27.40
CA ILE A 172 23.17 15.32 26.87
C ILE A 172 21.69 15.41 26.48
N GLU A 173 20.86 16.04 27.32
CA GLU A 173 19.44 16.25 27.07
C GLU A 173 19.19 17.19 25.88
N SER A 174 19.96 18.28 25.79
CA SER A 174 19.91 19.24 24.67
C SER A 174 20.48 18.68 23.35
N GLY A 175 21.36 17.68 23.44
CA GLY A 175 21.96 16.99 22.30
C GLY A 175 21.12 15.83 21.74
N ASN A 176 19.92 15.58 22.29
CA ASN A 176 18.97 14.65 21.70
C ASN A 176 18.49 15.22 20.35
N GLY A 177 19.13 14.79 19.27
CA GLY A 177 18.76 15.19 17.90
C GLY A 177 17.31 14.83 17.56
N LEU A 178 16.79 15.44 16.49
CA LEU A 178 15.42 15.24 15.98
C LEU A 178 15.15 13.76 15.67
N GLY A 179 14.61 13.00 16.63
CA GLY A 179 14.27 11.59 16.46
C GLY A 179 13.95 10.87 17.79
N ASN A 180 13.39 9.65 17.70
CA ASN A 180 13.02 8.82 18.86
C ASN A 180 14.21 8.17 19.61
N PHE A 181 15.46 8.52 19.27
CA PHE A 181 16.66 8.02 19.95
C PHE A 181 17.03 8.96 21.09
N ARG A 182 17.19 8.44 22.31
CA ARG A 182 17.46 9.23 23.51
C ARG A 182 18.78 8.81 24.13
N ASN A 183 19.59 9.80 24.47
CA ASN A 183 20.74 9.60 25.32
C ASN A 183 20.29 9.61 26.79
N MET A 184 20.89 8.77 27.63
CA MET A 184 20.60 8.68 29.05
C MET A 184 21.86 8.96 29.85
N PHE A 185 21.75 9.72 30.93
CA PHE A 185 22.83 9.94 31.88
C PHE A 185 22.49 9.29 33.21
N ILE A 186 23.40 8.47 33.73
CA ILE A 186 23.26 7.77 35.01
C ILE A 186 24.49 8.09 35.87
N SER A 187 24.26 8.73 37.02
CA SER A 187 25.28 8.98 38.05
C SER A 187 25.08 7.99 39.20
N ILE A 188 26.10 7.17 39.50
CA ILE A 188 26.09 6.25 40.65
C ILE A 188 27.29 6.56 41.54
N PRO A 189 27.10 7.19 42.71
CA PRO A 189 28.18 7.46 43.65
C PRO A 189 28.82 6.15 44.14
N LYS A 190 30.16 6.04 44.09
CA LYS A 190 30.97 4.87 44.48
C LYS A 190 30.98 3.68 43.50
N GLY A 191 30.87 3.93 42.20
CA GLY A 191 31.08 2.91 41.16
C GLY A 191 32.54 2.52 40.92
N THR A 192 32.78 1.55 40.03
CA THR A 192 34.11 1.04 39.63
C THR A 192 35.04 2.13 39.06
N PRO A 193 36.38 1.92 39.01
CA PRO A 193 37.40 2.96 38.80
C PRO A 193 37.39 3.72 37.47
N ASP A 194 36.64 3.25 36.47
CA ASP A 194 36.46 3.97 35.21
C ASP A 194 35.45 5.11 35.41
N GLY A 195 35.92 6.29 35.81
CA GLY A 195 35.09 7.41 36.26
C GLY A 195 34.00 7.88 35.29
N ILE A 196 34.14 7.65 33.98
CA ILE A 196 33.11 7.88 32.95
C ILE A 196 33.14 6.73 31.95
N LYS A 197 31.96 6.15 31.67
CA LYS A 197 31.78 5.10 30.67
C LYS A 197 30.61 5.42 29.74
N ILE A 198 30.81 5.24 28.44
CA ILE A 198 29.74 5.35 27.44
C ILE A 198 29.34 3.94 27.04
N ILE A 199 28.08 3.59 27.25
CA ILE A 199 27.49 2.32 26.84
C ILE A 199 26.58 2.61 25.63
N PRO A 200 26.92 2.17 24.42
CA PRO A 200 26.06 2.36 23.25
C PRO A 200 24.74 1.60 23.44
N VAL A 201 23.61 2.25 23.13
CA VAL A 201 22.29 1.60 23.14
C VAL A 201 22.02 1.03 21.76
N GLY A 202 22.09 -0.30 21.66
CA GLY A 202 21.95 -1.02 20.40
C GLY A 202 23.32 -1.33 19.79
N ASP A 203 23.60 -2.62 19.60
CA ASP A 203 24.84 -3.06 18.96
C ASP A 203 24.65 -3.06 17.43
N ILE A 204 25.55 -2.39 16.71
CA ILE A 204 25.53 -2.24 15.24
C ILE A 204 25.89 -3.57 14.54
N GLN A 205 26.19 -4.63 15.30
CA GLN A 205 26.29 -6.00 14.78
C GLN A 205 24.99 -6.50 14.09
N GLN A 206 23.86 -5.81 14.24
CA GLN A 206 22.60 -6.09 13.53
C GLN A 206 22.44 -5.50 12.12
N LYS A 207 23.50 -4.96 11.49
CA LYS A 207 23.40 -4.45 10.09
C LYS A 207 22.75 -5.45 9.13
N ASP A 208 23.04 -6.74 9.32
CA ASP A 208 22.49 -7.83 8.52
C ASP A 208 20.98 -8.02 8.75
N GLU A 209 20.51 -7.90 10.00
CA GLU A 209 19.08 -8.05 10.33
C GLU A 209 18.22 -6.97 9.68
N PHE A 210 18.68 -5.71 9.62
CA PHE A 210 17.90 -4.65 8.97
C PHE A 210 17.73 -4.87 7.46
N SER A 211 18.79 -5.35 6.79
CA SER A 211 18.72 -5.69 5.36
C SER A 211 17.75 -6.85 5.14
N ASN A 212 17.84 -7.88 5.99
CA ASN A 212 16.96 -9.04 5.95
C ASN A 212 15.50 -8.65 6.16
N VAL A 213 15.20 -7.84 7.18
CA VAL A 213 13.83 -7.34 7.42
C VAL A 213 13.31 -6.59 6.20
N LYS A 214 14.11 -5.69 5.60
CA LYS A 214 13.71 -4.95 4.39
C LYS A 214 13.46 -5.85 3.19
N ASN A 215 14.31 -6.85 2.95
CA ASN A 215 14.19 -7.74 1.80
C ASN A 215 13.03 -8.72 1.95
N ILE A 216 12.90 -9.37 3.13
CA ILE A 216 11.81 -10.31 3.41
C ILE A 216 10.46 -9.59 3.33
N SER A 217 10.32 -8.47 4.04
CA SER A 217 9.05 -7.73 4.04
C SER A 217 8.70 -7.16 2.66
N ALA A 218 9.68 -6.78 1.83
CA ALA A 218 9.43 -6.39 0.45
C ALA A 218 8.92 -7.57 -0.39
N GLN A 219 9.51 -8.76 -0.22
CA GLN A 219 9.08 -9.98 -0.90
C GLN A 219 7.67 -10.40 -0.48
N ASP A 220 7.33 -10.29 0.80
CA ASP A 220 5.98 -10.55 1.31
C ASP A 220 4.95 -9.62 0.67
N VAL A 221 5.27 -8.33 0.50
CA VAL A 221 4.40 -7.35 -0.17
C VAL A 221 4.16 -7.74 -1.63
N LEU A 222 5.21 -8.10 -2.38
CA LEU A 222 5.07 -8.58 -3.76
C LEU A 222 4.21 -9.85 -3.82
N THR A 223 4.43 -10.77 -2.88
CA THR A 223 3.70 -12.03 -2.78
C THR A 223 2.22 -11.80 -2.46
N ALA A 224 1.91 -10.89 -1.55
CA ALA A 224 0.54 -10.52 -1.19
C ALA A 224 -0.24 -9.97 -2.40
N HIS A 225 0.43 -9.24 -3.29
CA HIS A 225 -0.15 -8.76 -4.55
C HIS A 225 -0.03 -9.74 -5.73
N ARG A 226 0.65 -10.88 -5.53
CA ARG A 226 1.05 -11.83 -6.58
C ARG A 226 1.82 -11.16 -7.74
N PHE A 227 2.50 -10.06 -7.46
CA PHE A 227 3.11 -9.21 -8.49
C PHE A 227 4.53 -9.68 -8.84
N PRO A 228 4.85 -9.90 -10.13
CA PRO A 228 6.17 -10.37 -10.54
C PRO A 228 7.29 -9.40 -10.16
N ALA A 229 8.35 -9.91 -9.52
CA ALA A 229 9.48 -9.09 -9.07
C ALA A 229 10.18 -8.33 -10.21
N GLY A 230 10.30 -8.94 -11.40
CA GLY A 230 10.89 -8.28 -12.58
C GLY A 230 10.11 -7.06 -13.07
N LEU A 231 8.78 -7.06 -12.90
CA LEU A 231 7.94 -5.91 -13.24
C LEU A 231 7.93 -4.84 -12.14
N ALA A 232 8.30 -5.20 -10.91
CA ALA A 232 8.37 -4.29 -9.77
C ALA A 232 9.63 -3.41 -9.76
N GLY A 233 10.51 -3.54 -10.77
CA GLY A 233 11.78 -2.82 -10.83
C GLY A 233 12.81 -3.33 -9.81
N ILE A 234 12.68 -4.57 -9.34
CA ILE A 234 13.67 -5.19 -8.46
C ILE A 234 14.96 -5.44 -9.24
N ILE A 235 16.09 -5.00 -8.69
CA ILE A 235 17.41 -5.32 -9.22
C ILE A 235 17.86 -6.65 -8.60
N PRO A 236 18.10 -7.71 -9.40
CA PRO A 236 18.53 -9.00 -8.87
C PRO A 236 19.90 -8.90 -8.20
N GLN A 237 20.04 -9.53 -7.03
CA GLN A 237 21.30 -9.57 -6.28
C GLN A 237 22.22 -10.71 -6.71
N ASN A 238 21.68 -11.73 -7.39
CA ASN A 238 22.40 -12.92 -7.83
C ASN A 238 22.43 -12.99 -9.37
N ALA A 239 23.39 -13.74 -9.93
CA ALA A 239 23.57 -13.90 -11.39
C ALA A 239 22.36 -14.55 -12.10
N THR A 240 21.47 -15.21 -11.36
CA THR A 240 20.19 -15.71 -11.87
C THR A 240 19.20 -14.54 -11.98
N GLY A 241 19.02 -14.00 -13.19
CA GLY A 241 18.10 -12.89 -13.45
C GLY A 241 16.62 -13.22 -13.18
N LEU A 242 15.75 -12.21 -13.28
CA LEU A 242 14.31 -12.30 -12.94
C LEU A 242 13.41 -12.87 -14.06
N GLY A 243 14.03 -13.50 -15.07
CA GLY A 243 13.33 -13.97 -16.27
C GLY A 243 13.00 -12.85 -17.26
N ASP A 244 12.23 -13.21 -18.28
CA ASP A 244 11.79 -12.32 -19.36
C ASP A 244 10.59 -11.46 -18.91
N PRO A 245 10.72 -10.11 -18.91
CA PRO A 245 9.66 -9.23 -18.43
C PRO A 245 8.39 -9.29 -19.29
N ASP A 246 8.50 -9.55 -20.59
CA ASP A 246 7.33 -9.64 -21.48
C ASP A 246 6.53 -10.92 -21.20
N LYS A 247 7.21 -12.04 -20.93
CA LYS A 247 6.55 -13.28 -20.51
C LYS A 247 5.89 -13.16 -19.13
N ALA A 248 6.56 -12.49 -18.19
CA ALA A 248 6.01 -12.21 -16.88
C ALA A 248 4.75 -11.32 -16.99
N ARG A 249 4.82 -10.27 -17.81
CA ARG A 249 3.70 -9.36 -18.09
C ARG A 249 2.53 -10.08 -18.75
N ALA A 250 2.77 -10.93 -19.73
CA ALA A 250 1.73 -11.69 -20.41
C ALA A 250 1.01 -12.66 -19.47
N THR A 251 1.75 -13.41 -18.65
CA THR A 251 1.14 -14.33 -17.66
C THR A 251 0.33 -13.56 -16.62
N TYR A 252 0.92 -12.51 -16.03
CA TYR A 252 0.21 -11.65 -15.07
C TYR A 252 -1.01 -10.96 -15.70
N GLY A 253 -0.92 -10.52 -16.95
CA GLY A 253 -2.01 -9.92 -17.72
C GLY A 253 -3.21 -10.86 -17.87
N ARG A 254 -2.95 -12.14 -18.16
CA ARG A 254 -3.99 -13.17 -18.27
C ARG A 254 -4.64 -13.50 -16.94
N ASP A 255 -3.86 -13.62 -15.87
CA ASP A 255 -4.32 -14.19 -14.61
C ASP A 255 -4.85 -13.14 -13.62
N GLU A 256 -4.37 -11.89 -13.70
CA GLU A 256 -4.70 -10.83 -12.73
C GLU A 256 -5.38 -9.63 -13.37
N VAL A 257 -4.99 -9.25 -14.60
CA VAL A 257 -5.52 -8.04 -15.25
C VAL A 257 -6.83 -8.32 -15.98
N THR A 258 -6.83 -9.33 -16.85
CA THR A 258 -7.99 -9.68 -17.68
C THR A 258 -9.22 -10.07 -16.85
N PRO A 259 -9.11 -10.80 -15.72
CA PRO A 259 -10.26 -11.09 -14.87
C PRO A 259 -10.87 -9.83 -14.25
N VAL A 260 -10.06 -8.85 -13.84
CA VAL A 260 -10.57 -7.56 -13.32
C VAL A 260 -11.33 -6.81 -14.41
N ARG A 261 -10.76 -6.70 -15.62
CA ARG A 261 -11.43 -6.11 -16.79
C ARG A 261 -12.78 -6.77 -17.06
N ARG A 262 -12.81 -8.12 -17.15
CA ARG A 262 -14.07 -8.89 -17.34
C ARG A 262 -15.07 -8.62 -16.23
N LYS A 263 -14.63 -8.58 -14.97
CA LYS A 263 -15.53 -8.38 -13.84
C LYS A 263 -16.18 -7.00 -13.86
N ILE A 264 -15.43 -5.95 -14.21
CA ILE A 264 -15.96 -4.59 -14.40
C ILE A 264 -16.97 -4.56 -15.54
N MET A 265 -16.61 -5.12 -16.70
CA MET A 265 -17.50 -5.21 -17.86
C MET A 265 -18.79 -5.96 -17.53
N GLN A 266 -18.69 -7.13 -16.91
CA GLN A 266 -19.86 -7.93 -16.54
C GLN A 266 -20.75 -7.21 -15.53
N ALA A 267 -20.17 -6.59 -14.49
CA ALA A 267 -20.95 -5.90 -13.48
C ALA A 267 -21.78 -4.73 -14.06
N VAL A 268 -21.21 -3.98 -15.00
CA VAL A 268 -21.90 -2.81 -15.59
C VAL A 268 -22.75 -3.20 -16.79
N ASN A 269 -22.22 -3.98 -17.73
CA ASN A 269 -22.89 -4.24 -19.01
C ASN A 269 -24.03 -5.26 -18.90
N SER A 270 -24.11 -6.02 -17.80
CA SER A 270 -25.24 -6.94 -17.54
C SER A 270 -26.43 -6.28 -16.85
N ASP A 271 -26.30 -5.04 -16.37
CA ASP A 271 -27.41 -4.30 -15.79
C ASP A 271 -28.36 -3.84 -16.92
N PRO A 272 -29.63 -4.29 -16.94
CA PRO A 272 -30.56 -4.02 -18.03
C PRO A 272 -30.97 -2.53 -18.13
N GLU A 273 -30.76 -1.74 -17.07
CA GLU A 273 -31.06 -0.30 -17.11
C GLU A 273 -29.95 0.52 -17.75
N ILE A 274 -28.75 -0.06 -17.91
CA ILE A 274 -27.60 0.63 -18.48
C ILE A 274 -27.61 0.47 -20.01
N PRO A 275 -27.83 1.55 -20.78
CA PRO A 275 -27.87 1.48 -22.22
C PRO A 275 -26.50 1.10 -22.82
N PRO A 276 -26.45 0.49 -24.01
CA PRO A 276 -25.20 0.09 -24.67
C PRO A 276 -24.19 1.23 -24.85
N SER A 277 -24.65 2.48 -24.96
CA SER A 277 -23.78 3.66 -25.06
C SER A 277 -22.94 3.91 -23.79
N LEU A 278 -23.36 3.38 -22.64
CA LEU A 278 -22.65 3.51 -21.37
C LEU A 278 -21.88 2.25 -20.98
N HIS A 279 -21.94 1.18 -21.78
CA HIS A 279 -21.20 -0.05 -21.54
C HIS A 279 -19.71 0.23 -21.48
N LEU A 280 -19.04 -0.38 -20.50
CA LEU A 280 -17.59 -0.25 -20.32
C LEU A 280 -16.91 -1.30 -21.19
N ASN A 281 -15.94 -0.85 -21.99
CA ASN A 281 -15.26 -1.71 -22.95
C ASN A 281 -13.78 -1.81 -22.61
N PHE A 282 -13.27 -3.03 -22.55
CA PHE A 282 -11.86 -3.32 -22.37
C PHE A 282 -11.36 -4.30 -23.42
N THR A 283 -10.11 -4.14 -23.83
CA THR A 283 -9.38 -5.19 -24.52
C THR A 283 -9.13 -6.34 -23.55
N LEU A 284 -9.51 -7.55 -23.97
CA LEU A 284 -9.22 -8.78 -23.26
C LEU A 284 -8.04 -9.46 -23.94
N GLU A 285 -7.03 -9.83 -23.17
CA GLU A 285 -5.91 -10.60 -23.68
C GLU A 285 -6.35 -12.06 -23.74
N ASP A 286 -6.80 -12.52 -24.91
CA ASP A 286 -7.13 -13.93 -25.14
C ASP A 286 -5.86 -14.75 -25.42
N VAL A 287 -5.93 -16.04 -25.09
CA VAL A 287 -4.86 -17.06 -25.23
C VAL A 287 -4.49 -17.25 -26.72
N LYS A 288 -3.75 -16.33 -27.32
CA LYS A 288 -2.97 -16.65 -28.54
C LYS A 288 -1.55 -16.99 -28.12
N ASN A 289 -1.37 -18.30 -27.99
CA ASN A 289 -0.09 -18.97 -27.90
C ASN A 289 0.73 -18.65 -29.17
N THR A 290 1.55 -17.60 -29.14
CA THR A 290 2.65 -17.47 -30.10
C THR A 290 3.92 -17.95 -29.40
N ALA A 291 3.99 -19.27 -29.23
CA ALA A 291 5.26 -19.94 -29.45
C ALA A 291 5.64 -19.65 -30.91
N SER A 292 6.47 -18.63 -31.13
CA SER A 292 7.30 -18.61 -32.34
C SER A 292 8.20 -19.84 -32.23
N ALA A 293 7.84 -20.90 -32.95
CA ALA A 293 8.78 -21.99 -33.22
C ALA A 293 10.05 -21.36 -33.80
N PRO A 294 11.26 -21.73 -33.32
CA PRO A 294 12.48 -21.33 -34.02
C PRO A 294 12.40 -21.94 -35.42
N SER A 295 12.54 -21.08 -36.44
CA SER A 295 12.82 -21.51 -37.80
C SER A 295 14.16 -22.22 -37.80
N ASP A 296 14.13 -23.55 -37.81
CA ASP A 296 15.28 -24.35 -38.23
C ASP A 296 15.50 -24.07 -39.72
N GLU A 297 16.42 -23.16 -40.04
CA GLU A 297 17.08 -23.14 -41.34
C GLU A 297 18.48 -23.74 -41.19
N LYS A 298 18.64 -24.91 -41.82
CA LYS A 298 19.90 -25.42 -42.35
C LYS A 298 20.10 -24.88 -43.75
#